data_AF-A0A971FE37-F1
#
_entry.id   AF-A0A971FE37-F1
#
_cell.length_a   1.000
_cell.length_b   1.000
_cell.length_c   1.000
_cell.angle_alpha   90.00
_cell.angle_beta   90.00
_cell.angle_gamma   90.00
#
_symmetry.space_group_name_H-M   'P 1'
#
loop_
_entity.id
_entity.type
_entity.pdbx_description
1 polymer ?
#
loop_
_entity_poly.entity_id
_entity_poly.type
_entity_poly.pdbx_seq_one_letter_code
_entity_poly.pdbx_strand_id
1 'polypeptide(L)'
;MERHTERHPGPGRRAVCAGLAAVMLAAASCARHTPRHTPASVAPPATLAAAVLPAAAPSPAPAPVTDLTLEELLRLAVARNTSIEVSAYDVHIAAQAVPEARAAFDPALSATVRYGERNTPGTAGANRTAATTTGAGTGAVTGPAGTEGLTAALTAVQTLVTQMSRVYGAVSEPSVVVDHTASSSAGVTISWPQPTGTIVSVSGDYAGSDSDGAAAEHSGSWTAAVTQALLRDFGTDVNLVALRQARNSEAIAGLAFREQVLVLLHETETAYWELALARRTLDIRRAALKLAEEQLARTDAQIALGKLYGKARVSAEAEVAAQEAALRAAEAEVTRRTTDLWLLVAPENTAADTAAFGAIALPDPPAADCDYARSAALARVFRPDLGQARLATANGDLSVLAARNGLLPRLDGFVSYGLNSQGTGSGAWSSSLDDRTYEAFEAGLNFEMTLGNRAEKARLERARLQVRQAEARVRHLERSADAEVQNAVTEALSQHAQTAAARKEAAAREEALAVAAESFRLGRSDSLDVLQAQRDYIAARVSEATAVARSLQALSALHRAEGTLAARHGIVLETLEEDL
;
A
#
# COMPACT_ATOMS: atom_id res chain seq x y z
N MET A 1 -32.35 -76.47 -14.33
CA MET A 1 -32.64 -75.72 -15.57
C MET A 1 -31.98 -74.35 -15.43
N GLU A 2 -30.97 -74.09 -16.29
CA GLU A 2 -30.59 -72.80 -16.92
C GLU A 2 -30.85 -71.48 -16.15
N ARG A 3 -29.95 -70.50 -16.00
CA ARG A 3 -28.74 -70.05 -16.73
C ARG A 3 -27.93 -69.08 -15.85
N HIS A 4 -26.63 -68.98 -16.13
CA HIS A 4 -25.73 -67.90 -15.69
C HIS A 4 -26.12 -66.54 -16.31
N THR A 5 -25.99 -65.44 -15.55
CA THR A 5 -25.59 -64.12 -16.07
C THR A 5 -24.90 -63.28 -14.99
N GLU A 6 -23.81 -62.64 -15.41
CA GLU A 6 -22.84 -61.86 -14.65
C GLU A 6 -23.39 -60.52 -14.12
N ARG A 7 -22.89 -60.09 -12.95
CA ARG A 7 -23.01 -58.71 -12.46
C ARG A 7 -21.73 -57.93 -12.82
N HIS A 8 -21.84 -57.05 -13.80
CA HIS A 8 -20.89 -55.94 -14.03
C HIS A 8 -21.14 -54.78 -13.04
N PRO A 9 -20.10 -54.11 -12.51
CA PRO A 9 -20.21 -52.77 -11.95
C PRO A 9 -20.02 -51.68 -13.03
N GLY A 10 -20.80 -50.60 -12.87
CA GLY A 10 -21.02 -49.51 -13.83
C GLY A 10 -19.94 -48.41 -13.93
N PRO A 11 -20.22 -47.36 -14.73
CA PRO A 11 -19.24 -46.67 -15.57
C PRO A 11 -18.65 -45.42 -14.89
N GLY A 12 -17.80 -45.61 -13.87
CA GLY A 12 -17.14 -44.51 -13.16
C GLY A 12 -15.65 -44.31 -13.49
N ARG A 13 -15.01 -45.25 -14.20
CA ARG A 13 -13.55 -45.27 -14.40
C ARG A 13 -13.07 -45.15 -15.85
N ARG A 14 -13.99 -45.03 -16.82
CA ARG A 14 -13.64 -44.87 -18.25
C ARG A 14 -13.69 -43.42 -18.75
N ALA A 15 -14.16 -42.47 -17.95
CA ALA A 15 -14.25 -41.06 -18.35
C ALA A 15 -12.91 -40.30 -18.27
N VAL A 16 -11.96 -40.74 -17.44
CA VAL A 16 -10.63 -40.10 -17.32
C VAL A 16 -9.67 -40.55 -18.43
N CYS A 17 -9.85 -41.76 -18.98
CA CYS A 17 -9.05 -42.23 -20.11
C CYS A 17 -9.67 -41.90 -21.48
N ALA A 18 -10.97 -41.61 -21.57
CA ALA A 18 -11.62 -41.22 -22.82
C ALA A 18 -11.50 -39.71 -23.13
N GLY A 19 -11.25 -38.86 -22.13
CA GLY A 19 -11.01 -37.42 -22.32
C GLY A 19 -9.70 -37.10 -23.05
N LEU A 20 -8.71 -38.00 -23.01
CA LEU A 20 -7.42 -37.86 -23.69
C LEU A 20 -7.45 -38.27 -25.17
N ALA A 21 -8.49 -38.99 -25.62
CA ALA A 21 -8.62 -39.43 -27.01
C ALA A 21 -9.54 -38.51 -27.86
N ALA A 22 -10.37 -37.68 -27.24
CA ALA A 22 -11.33 -36.82 -27.95
C ALA A 22 -10.78 -35.43 -28.35
N VAL A 23 -9.61 -35.02 -27.85
CA VAL A 23 -9.00 -33.71 -28.14
C VAL A 23 -8.23 -33.70 -29.48
N MET A 24 -8.02 -34.86 -30.10
CA MET A 24 -7.36 -34.98 -31.42
C MET A 24 -8.29 -34.72 -32.63
N LEU A 25 -9.56 -34.36 -32.44
CA LEU A 25 -10.51 -34.17 -33.55
C LEU A 25 -11.23 -32.82 -33.59
N ALA A 26 -10.84 -31.84 -32.77
CA ALA A 26 -11.41 -30.48 -32.82
C ALA A 26 -10.40 -29.37 -33.19
N ALA A 27 -9.25 -29.73 -33.78
CA ALA A 27 -8.26 -28.76 -34.29
C ALA A 27 -8.59 -28.23 -35.71
N ALA A 28 -9.87 -27.98 -35.98
CA ALA A 28 -10.33 -27.40 -37.25
C ALA A 28 -11.46 -26.38 -37.03
N SER A 29 -11.33 -25.49 -36.05
CA SER A 29 -11.95 -24.15 -36.09
C SER A 29 -11.58 -23.42 -34.81
N CYS A 30 -10.64 -22.48 -34.87
CA CYS A 30 -10.58 -21.28 -34.01
C CYS A 30 -9.34 -20.44 -34.37
N ALA A 31 -9.23 -20.05 -35.63
CA ALA A 31 -8.50 -18.84 -35.99
C ALA A 31 -9.44 -17.66 -35.74
N ARG A 32 -9.37 -17.06 -34.55
CA ARG A 32 -9.66 -15.63 -34.24
C ARG A 32 -9.72 -15.39 -32.73
N HIS A 33 -8.57 -15.10 -32.13
CA HIS A 33 -8.52 -14.27 -30.93
C HIS A 33 -7.23 -13.44 -30.98
N THR A 34 -7.40 -12.15 -31.25
CA THR A 34 -6.37 -11.13 -31.21
C THR A 34 -6.17 -10.70 -29.75
N PRO A 35 -4.93 -10.67 -29.22
CA PRO A 35 -4.67 -10.09 -27.90
C PRO A 35 -4.87 -8.58 -27.95
N ARG A 36 -5.73 -8.07 -27.07
CA ARG A 36 -5.97 -6.65 -26.85
C ARG A 36 -5.03 -6.13 -25.75
N HIS A 37 -4.54 -4.90 -25.98
CA HIS A 37 -3.92 -3.95 -25.04
C HIS A 37 -2.47 -4.19 -24.60
N THR A 38 -1.55 -3.57 -25.35
CA THR A 38 -0.35 -2.95 -24.79
C THR A 38 -0.70 -1.55 -24.27
N PRO A 39 -0.18 -1.10 -23.11
CA PRO A 39 -0.33 0.29 -22.69
C PRO A 39 0.49 1.20 -23.61
N ALA A 40 -0.15 2.24 -24.14
CA ALA A 40 0.49 3.25 -24.97
C ALA A 40 1.56 3.98 -24.15
N SER A 41 2.78 4.08 -24.68
CA SER A 41 3.82 4.94 -24.12
C SER A 41 3.34 6.38 -24.18
N VAL A 42 3.21 7.02 -23.01
CA VAL A 42 2.88 8.44 -22.91
C VAL A 42 4.07 9.24 -23.44
N ALA A 43 3.87 9.93 -24.57
CA ALA A 43 4.83 10.90 -25.10
C ALA A 43 4.87 12.14 -24.17
N PRO A 44 6.02 12.82 -24.04
CA PRO A 44 6.10 14.05 -23.25
C PRO A 44 5.22 15.15 -23.87
N PRO A 45 4.61 16.03 -23.05
CA PRO A 45 3.68 17.03 -23.55
C PRO A 45 4.39 18.03 -24.46
N ALA A 46 3.74 18.32 -25.59
CA ALA A 46 4.16 19.32 -26.55
C ALA A 46 4.30 20.70 -25.89
N THR A 47 5.32 21.43 -26.35
CA THR A 47 5.64 22.82 -26.04
C THR A 47 4.40 23.73 -25.87
N LEU A 48 4.37 24.47 -24.76
CA LEU A 48 3.41 25.52 -24.43
C LEU A 48 3.28 26.53 -25.58
N ALA A 49 2.20 26.41 -26.36
CA ALA A 49 1.73 27.50 -27.20
C ALA A 49 1.03 28.55 -26.32
N ALA A 50 1.45 29.80 -26.45
CA ALA A 50 0.90 30.94 -25.73
C ALA A 50 -0.62 31.03 -25.93
N ALA A 51 -1.37 30.70 -24.89
CA ALA A 51 -2.82 30.87 -24.84
C ALA A 51 -3.15 32.36 -24.75
N VAL A 52 -3.87 32.87 -25.75
CA VAL A 52 -4.50 34.18 -25.73
C VAL A 52 -5.57 34.17 -24.64
N LEU A 53 -5.45 35.07 -23.66
CA LEU A 53 -6.45 35.28 -22.61
C LEU A 53 -7.76 35.80 -23.23
N PRO A 54 -8.91 35.12 -23.06
CA PRO A 54 -10.20 35.71 -23.36
C PRO A 54 -10.56 36.77 -22.31
N ALA A 55 -11.27 37.80 -22.77
CA ALA A 55 -11.74 38.92 -21.95
C ALA A 55 -12.56 38.47 -20.74
N ALA A 56 -12.45 39.24 -19.65
CA ALA A 56 -13.05 39.01 -18.35
C ALA A 56 -14.53 38.57 -18.42
N ALA A 57 -14.80 37.35 -17.95
CA ALA A 57 -16.15 36.85 -17.75
C ALA A 57 -16.85 37.59 -16.60
N PRO A 58 -18.18 37.79 -16.67
CA PRO A 58 -18.95 38.40 -15.60
C PRO A 58 -18.90 37.57 -14.31
N SER A 59 -18.97 38.26 -13.17
CA SER A 59 -18.89 37.71 -11.80
C SER A 59 -19.72 36.43 -11.64
N PRO A 60 -19.15 35.33 -11.08
CA PRO A 60 -19.87 34.08 -10.91
C PRO A 60 -21.06 34.26 -9.96
N ALA A 61 -22.16 33.59 -10.28
CA ALA A 61 -23.33 33.47 -9.43
C ALA A 61 -22.95 32.88 -8.05
N PRO A 62 -23.64 33.24 -6.96
CA PRO A 62 -23.35 32.71 -5.63
C PRO A 62 -23.49 31.19 -5.66
N ALA A 63 -22.43 30.52 -5.28
CA ALA A 63 -22.35 29.07 -5.30
C ALA A 63 -23.33 28.45 -4.30
N PRO A 64 -23.78 27.20 -4.54
CA PRO A 64 -24.61 26.48 -3.59
C PRO A 64 -23.92 26.41 -2.22
N VAL A 65 -24.63 26.87 -1.18
CA VAL A 65 -24.17 26.82 0.21
C VAL A 65 -24.46 25.43 0.75
N THR A 66 -23.46 24.77 1.33
CA THR A 66 -23.65 23.45 1.96
C THR A 66 -23.50 23.59 3.47
N ASP A 67 -24.60 23.45 4.22
CA ASP A 67 -24.59 23.44 5.69
C ASP A 67 -24.10 22.07 6.19
N LEU A 68 -22.78 21.89 6.24
CA LEU A 68 -22.15 20.67 6.75
C LEU A 68 -21.69 20.89 8.19
N THR A 69 -22.07 19.97 9.07
CA THR A 69 -21.52 19.87 10.43
C THR A 69 -20.08 19.35 10.39
N LEU A 70 -19.32 19.55 11.47
CA LEU A 70 -17.95 19.01 11.58
C LEU A 70 -17.93 17.48 11.38
N GLU A 71 -18.87 16.75 11.98
CA GLU A 71 -18.93 15.28 11.86
C GLU A 71 -19.19 14.82 10.42
N GLU A 72 -20.12 15.46 9.72
CA GLU A 72 -20.40 15.16 8.32
C GLU A 72 -19.20 15.47 7.44
N LEU A 73 -18.49 16.57 7.71
CA LEU A 73 -17.30 16.97 6.98
C LEU A 73 -16.15 15.97 7.21
N LEU A 74 -15.93 15.50 8.44
CA LEU A 74 -14.93 14.47 8.75
C LEU A 74 -15.24 13.14 8.04
N ARG A 75 -16.50 12.71 8.03
CA ARG A 75 -16.92 11.50 7.29
C ARG A 75 -16.71 11.68 5.78
N LEU A 76 -17.04 12.86 5.25
CA LEU A 76 -16.85 13.16 3.84
C LEU A 76 -15.37 13.18 3.46
N ALA A 77 -14.51 13.74 4.31
CA ALA A 77 -13.06 13.74 4.10
C ALA A 77 -12.51 12.32 4.04
N VAL A 78 -12.84 11.46 5.01
CA VAL A 78 -12.39 10.05 4.97
C VAL A 78 -12.90 9.31 3.73
N ALA A 79 -14.14 9.57 3.31
CA ALA A 79 -14.76 8.87 2.19
C ALA A 79 -14.27 9.33 0.80
N ARG A 80 -13.74 10.55 0.67
CA ARG A 80 -13.39 11.15 -0.65
C ARG A 80 -11.95 11.59 -0.79
N ASN A 81 -11.15 11.53 0.28
CA ASN A 81 -9.76 11.94 0.21
C ASN A 81 -8.93 10.87 -0.51
N THR A 82 -8.27 11.29 -1.60
CA THR A 82 -7.46 10.41 -2.44
C THR A 82 -6.25 9.82 -1.71
N SER A 83 -5.71 10.49 -0.69
CA SER A 83 -4.60 9.94 0.11
C SER A 83 -5.05 8.76 0.98
N ILE A 84 -6.30 8.77 1.46
CA ILE A 84 -6.89 7.65 2.19
C ILE A 84 -7.21 6.51 1.23
N GLU A 85 -7.73 6.82 0.05
CA GLU A 85 -7.97 5.82 -0.99
C GLU A 85 -6.67 5.07 -1.36
N VAL A 86 -5.57 5.81 -1.60
CA VAL A 86 -4.25 5.20 -1.86
C VAL A 86 -3.80 4.34 -0.69
N SER A 87 -3.92 4.84 0.55
CA SER A 87 -3.52 4.08 1.73
C SER A 87 -4.40 2.85 1.99
N ALA A 88 -5.66 2.86 1.56
CA ALA A 88 -6.56 1.70 1.65
C ALA A 88 -6.09 0.58 0.70
N TYR A 89 -5.65 0.93 -0.52
CA TYR A 89 -5.06 -0.04 -1.44
C TYR A 89 -3.79 -0.70 -0.86
N ASP A 90 -2.96 0.02 -0.09
CA ASP A 90 -1.78 -0.58 0.56
C ASP A 90 -2.15 -1.71 1.52
N VAL A 91 -3.29 -1.60 2.22
CA VAL A 91 -3.81 -2.67 3.09
C VAL A 91 -4.21 -3.88 2.26
N HIS A 92 -4.98 -3.68 1.17
CA HIS A 92 -5.38 -4.76 0.28
C HIS A 92 -4.18 -5.44 -0.41
N ILE A 93 -3.17 -4.66 -0.81
CA ILE A 93 -1.91 -5.17 -1.37
C ILE A 93 -1.18 -6.03 -0.32
N ALA A 94 -1.08 -5.55 0.92
CA ALA A 94 -0.48 -6.32 2.01
C ALA A 94 -1.26 -7.60 2.32
N ALA A 95 -2.59 -7.56 2.23
CA ALA A 95 -3.44 -8.74 2.39
C ALA A 95 -3.17 -9.80 1.30
N GLN A 96 -2.80 -9.40 0.07
CA GLN A 96 -2.40 -10.35 -0.99
C GLN A 96 -1.06 -11.04 -0.71
N ALA A 97 -0.21 -10.50 0.15
CA ALA A 97 1.03 -11.18 0.54
C ALA A 97 0.77 -12.47 1.34
N VAL A 98 -0.40 -12.60 2.00
CA VAL A 98 -0.77 -13.80 2.76
C VAL A 98 -1.05 -15.01 1.85
N PRO A 99 -1.94 -14.94 0.85
CA PRO A 99 -2.11 -16.02 -0.11
C PRO A 99 -0.85 -16.26 -0.95
N GLU A 100 -0.07 -15.22 -1.28
CA GLU A 100 1.23 -15.40 -1.96
C GLU A 100 2.20 -16.23 -1.10
N ALA A 101 2.35 -15.90 0.18
CA ALA A 101 3.17 -16.69 1.11
C ALA A 101 2.61 -18.11 1.32
N ARG A 102 1.29 -18.30 1.19
CA ARG A 102 0.65 -19.62 1.25
C ARG A 102 0.91 -20.44 -0.02
N ALA A 103 1.03 -19.79 -1.18
CA ALA A 103 1.30 -20.45 -2.46
C ALA A 103 2.65 -21.17 -2.50
N ALA A 104 3.56 -20.86 -1.56
CA ALA A 104 4.77 -21.66 -1.34
C ALA A 104 4.48 -23.15 -1.02
N PHE A 105 3.24 -23.48 -0.63
CA PHE A 105 2.75 -24.84 -0.36
C PHE A 105 1.82 -25.39 -1.46
N ASP A 106 1.64 -24.66 -2.55
CA ASP A 106 0.84 -25.12 -3.68
C ASP A 106 1.63 -26.09 -4.57
N PRO A 107 0.97 -27.04 -5.25
CA PRO A 107 1.64 -27.93 -6.17
C PRO A 107 2.17 -27.16 -7.39
N ALA A 108 3.47 -27.24 -7.62
CA ALA A 108 4.16 -26.64 -8.77
C ALA A 108 4.33 -27.67 -9.89
N LEU A 109 3.99 -27.27 -11.12
CA LEU A 109 4.25 -28.06 -12.34
C LEU A 109 5.38 -27.39 -13.14
N SER A 110 6.42 -28.15 -13.44
CA SER A 110 7.50 -27.73 -14.33
C SER A 110 7.61 -28.67 -15.51
N ALA A 111 7.69 -28.12 -16.72
CA ALA A 111 7.98 -28.88 -17.93
C ALA A 111 9.23 -28.31 -18.61
N THR A 112 10.17 -29.19 -18.93
CA THR A 112 11.43 -28.83 -19.59
C THR A 112 11.60 -29.65 -20.84
N VAL A 113 11.94 -29.00 -21.95
CA VAL A 113 12.31 -29.67 -23.20
C VAL A 113 13.64 -29.12 -23.68
N ARG A 114 14.56 -30.03 -23.97
CA ARG A 114 15.89 -29.70 -24.49
C ARG A 114 16.16 -30.49 -25.75
N TYR A 115 16.68 -29.80 -26.74
CA TYR A 115 17.23 -30.39 -27.95
C TYR A 115 18.64 -29.83 -28.15
N GLY A 116 19.58 -30.71 -28.49
CA GLY A 116 20.96 -30.34 -28.73
C GLY A 116 21.58 -31.24 -29.78
N GLU A 117 22.29 -30.63 -30.71
CA GLU A 117 23.12 -31.31 -31.70
C GLU A 117 24.59 -31.07 -31.37
N ARG A 118 25.39 -32.13 -31.51
CA ARG A 118 26.83 -32.06 -31.37
C ARG A 118 27.47 -32.73 -32.58
N ASN A 119 28.28 -31.95 -33.27
CA ASN A 119 29.11 -32.41 -34.38
C ASN A 119 30.54 -32.59 -33.87
N THR A 120 30.95 -33.83 -33.67
CA THR A 120 32.34 -34.16 -33.29
C THR A 120 33.10 -34.62 -34.52
N PRO A 121 34.23 -34.00 -34.90
CA PRO A 121 35.06 -34.50 -35.99
C PRO A 121 35.50 -35.94 -35.68
N GLY A 122 35.26 -36.88 -36.59
CA GLY A 122 35.67 -38.28 -36.41
C GLY A 122 37.20 -38.37 -36.42
N THR A 123 37.81 -39.01 -35.41
CA THR A 123 39.26 -39.22 -35.36
C THR A 123 39.70 -40.37 -36.26
N ALA A 124 39.59 -40.18 -37.58
CA ALA A 124 40.35 -40.95 -38.56
C ALA A 124 41.56 -40.12 -39.02
N GLY A 125 42.62 -40.13 -38.21
CA GLY A 125 43.99 -39.81 -38.64
C GLY A 125 44.24 -38.43 -39.26
N ALA A 126 43.99 -37.33 -38.56
CA ALA A 126 44.79 -36.10 -38.66
C ALA A 126 44.37 -35.09 -37.59
N ASN A 127 45.37 -34.55 -36.90
CA ASN A 127 45.27 -33.57 -35.83
C ASN A 127 44.65 -32.24 -36.33
N ARG A 128 43.32 -32.07 -36.23
CA ARG A 128 42.62 -30.78 -36.33
C ARG A 128 41.42 -30.75 -35.37
N THR A 129 41.60 -30.13 -34.22
CA THR A 129 40.52 -29.79 -33.27
C THR A 129 39.77 -28.56 -33.78
N ALA A 130 38.58 -28.77 -34.34
CA ALA A 130 37.56 -27.74 -34.52
C ALA A 130 36.19 -28.35 -34.23
N ALA A 131 35.72 -28.21 -32.98
CA ALA A 131 34.37 -28.59 -32.59
C ALA A 131 33.45 -27.39 -32.85
N THR A 132 32.49 -27.53 -33.76
CA THR A 132 31.47 -26.51 -34.00
C THR A 132 30.19 -26.94 -33.28
N THR A 133 29.81 -26.21 -32.24
CA THR A 133 28.53 -26.41 -31.53
C THR A 133 27.47 -25.54 -32.20
N THR A 134 26.53 -26.14 -32.93
CA THR A 134 25.32 -25.46 -33.40
C THR A 134 24.28 -25.44 -32.28
N GLY A 135 23.66 -24.28 -32.07
CA GLY A 135 23.02 -23.87 -30.81
C GLY A 135 21.93 -24.81 -30.26
N ALA A 136 21.93 -24.94 -28.93
CA ALA A 136 20.90 -25.62 -28.15
C ALA A 136 19.66 -24.72 -27.98
N GLY A 137 18.50 -25.21 -28.41
CA GLY A 137 17.21 -24.60 -28.08
C GLY A 137 16.74 -25.12 -26.72
N THR A 138 16.59 -24.23 -25.73
CA THR A 138 16.04 -24.57 -24.42
C THR A 138 14.66 -23.93 -24.29
N GLY A 139 13.61 -24.76 -24.17
CA GLY A 139 12.26 -24.31 -23.83
C GLY A 139 11.92 -24.76 -22.41
N ALA A 140 11.76 -23.83 -21.49
CA ALA A 140 11.31 -24.10 -20.13
C ALA A 140 10.00 -23.35 -19.90
N VAL A 141 8.96 -24.07 -19.48
CA VAL A 141 7.69 -23.48 -19.07
C VAL A 141 7.42 -23.89 -17.63
N THR A 142 7.29 -22.91 -16.75
CA THR A 142 6.93 -23.05 -15.35
C THR A 142 5.62 -22.30 -15.12
N GLY A 143 4.63 -22.96 -14.53
CA GLY A 143 3.33 -22.35 -14.26
C GLY A 143 2.51 -23.13 -13.22
N PRO A 144 1.46 -22.51 -12.66
CA PRO A 144 0.54 -23.18 -11.73
C PRO A 144 -0.17 -24.35 -12.43
N ALA A 145 -0.49 -25.41 -11.67
CA ALA A 145 -1.06 -26.66 -12.17
C ALA A 145 -2.55 -26.55 -12.58
N GLY A 146 -2.89 -25.59 -13.45
CA GLY A 146 -4.20 -25.42 -14.08
C GLY A 146 -4.28 -26.07 -15.47
N THR A 147 -5.49 -26.42 -15.90
CA THR A 147 -5.74 -27.10 -17.20
C THR A 147 -5.30 -26.29 -18.41
N GLU A 148 -5.37 -24.96 -18.33
CA GLU A 148 -4.96 -24.02 -19.39
C GLU A 148 -3.43 -23.88 -19.51
N GLY A 149 -2.72 -23.90 -18.37
CA GLY A 149 -1.25 -23.86 -18.35
C GLY A 149 -0.63 -25.13 -18.91
N LEU A 150 -1.22 -26.29 -18.58
CA LEU A 150 -0.86 -27.59 -19.13
C LEU A 150 -1.03 -27.65 -20.65
N THR A 151 -2.18 -27.19 -21.17
CA THR A 151 -2.45 -27.19 -22.62
C THR A 151 -1.54 -26.20 -23.35
N ALA A 152 -1.30 -25.00 -22.83
CA ALA A 152 -0.40 -24.03 -23.43
C ALA A 152 1.06 -24.52 -23.45
N ALA A 153 1.55 -25.12 -22.36
CA ALA A 153 2.89 -25.70 -22.27
C ALA A 153 3.08 -26.86 -23.26
N LEU A 154 2.12 -27.79 -23.31
CA LEU A 154 2.12 -28.90 -24.27
C LEU A 154 2.06 -28.40 -25.73
N THR A 155 1.29 -27.34 -26.00
CA THR A 155 1.17 -26.76 -27.35
C THR A 155 2.43 -26.02 -27.78
N ALA A 156 3.11 -25.31 -26.86
CA ALA A 156 4.38 -24.63 -27.10
C ALA A 156 5.52 -25.63 -27.36
N VAL A 157 5.55 -26.72 -26.59
CA VAL A 157 6.46 -27.85 -26.80
C VAL A 157 6.20 -28.51 -28.16
N GLN A 158 4.94 -28.78 -28.48
CA GLN A 158 4.54 -29.35 -29.77
C GLN A 158 4.96 -28.44 -30.95
N THR A 159 4.78 -27.12 -30.83
CA THR A 159 5.15 -26.17 -31.89
C THR A 159 6.66 -26.04 -32.04
N LEU A 160 7.44 -26.07 -30.95
CA LEU A 160 8.90 -26.06 -31.01
C LEU A 160 9.44 -27.32 -31.69
N VAL A 161 8.94 -28.51 -31.31
CA VAL A 161 9.27 -29.80 -31.95
C VAL A 161 8.92 -29.79 -33.44
N THR A 162 7.77 -29.21 -33.80
CA THR A 162 7.30 -29.11 -35.19
C THR A 162 8.05 -28.05 -36.01
N GLN A 163 8.59 -27.00 -35.38
CA GLN A 163 9.42 -26.00 -36.06
C GLN A 163 10.85 -26.51 -36.31
N MET A 164 11.40 -27.33 -35.40
CA MET A 164 12.75 -27.89 -35.58
C MET A 164 12.80 -29.01 -36.64
N SER A 165 11.73 -29.78 -36.82
CA SER A 165 11.65 -30.76 -37.92
C SER A 165 11.67 -30.12 -39.31
N ARG A 166 11.33 -28.84 -39.44
CA ARG A 166 11.44 -28.06 -40.70
C ARG A 166 12.86 -27.56 -40.99
N VAL A 167 13.69 -27.39 -39.96
CA VAL A 167 15.10 -27.00 -40.12
C VAL A 167 15.92 -28.18 -40.68
N TYR A 168 15.51 -29.41 -40.36
CA TYR A 168 16.12 -30.66 -40.82
C TYR A 168 16.11 -30.84 -42.36
N GLY A 169 15.21 -30.14 -43.07
CA GLY A 169 15.14 -30.19 -44.54
C GLY A 169 16.10 -29.25 -45.27
N ALA A 170 16.81 -28.36 -44.58
CA ALA A 170 17.46 -27.19 -45.20
C ALA A 170 18.99 -27.24 -45.28
N VAL A 171 19.68 -28.18 -44.64
CA VAL A 171 21.16 -28.18 -44.62
C VAL A 171 21.70 -29.59 -44.86
N SER A 172 21.94 -29.92 -46.13
CA SER A 172 22.77 -31.05 -46.53
C SER A 172 23.83 -30.57 -47.52
N GLU A 173 25.08 -30.41 -47.07
CA GLU A 173 26.25 -30.35 -47.96
C GLU A 173 27.26 -31.44 -47.55
N PRO A 174 27.85 -32.17 -48.51
CA PRO A 174 28.74 -33.28 -48.22
C PRO A 174 30.21 -32.81 -48.16
N SER A 175 30.99 -33.36 -47.22
CA SER A 175 32.42 -33.75 -47.36
C SER A 175 33.35 -33.53 -46.14
N VAL A 176 32.96 -33.94 -44.93
CA VAL A 176 33.89 -34.36 -43.86
C VAL A 176 33.21 -35.48 -43.05
N VAL A 177 33.90 -36.55 -42.68
CA VAL A 177 33.37 -37.56 -41.73
C VAL A 177 33.32 -36.91 -40.35
N VAL A 178 32.14 -36.40 -40.00
CA VAL A 178 31.82 -35.80 -38.71
C VAL A 178 30.80 -36.72 -38.08
N ASP A 179 31.08 -37.22 -36.88
CA ASP A 179 30.08 -37.97 -36.13
C ASP A 179 29.01 -36.97 -35.67
N HIS A 180 27.80 -37.15 -36.20
CA HIS A 180 26.64 -36.37 -35.78
C HIS A 180 25.99 -37.05 -34.58
N THR A 181 25.72 -36.28 -33.52
CA THR A 181 24.91 -36.74 -32.38
C THR A 181 23.79 -35.75 -32.13
N ALA A 182 22.56 -36.21 -32.32
CA ALA A 182 21.35 -35.50 -31.94
C ALA A 182 20.85 -36.02 -30.59
N SER A 183 20.55 -35.12 -29.67
CA SER A 183 20.03 -35.44 -28.34
C SER A 183 18.74 -34.67 -28.09
N SER A 184 17.73 -35.37 -27.56
CA SER A 184 16.45 -34.81 -27.16
C SER A 184 16.13 -35.26 -25.74
N SER A 185 15.60 -34.36 -24.92
CA SER A 185 15.06 -34.71 -23.61
C SER A 185 13.82 -33.89 -23.31
N ALA A 186 12.87 -34.52 -22.63
CA ALA A 186 11.66 -33.90 -22.13
C ALA A 186 11.43 -34.38 -20.70
N GLY A 187 11.11 -33.47 -19.78
CA GLY A 187 10.85 -33.79 -18.39
C GLY A 187 9.65 -33.02 -17.89
N VAL A 188 8.79 -33.68 -17.12
CA VAL A 188 7.64 -33.08 -16.44
C VAL A 188 7.71 -33.45 -14.97
N THR A 189 7.63 -32.46 -14.08
CA THR A 189 7.65 -32.68 -12.64
C THR A 189 6.52 -31.92 -11.98
N ILE A 190 5.75 -32.61 -11.15
CA ILE A 190 4.84 -32.04 -10.18
C ILE A 190 5.51 -32.15 -8.82
N SER A 191 5.64 -31.03 -8.10
CA SER A 191 6.21 -30.98 -6.75
C SER A 191 5.24 -30.28 -5.81
N TRP A 192 4.92 -30.92 -4.69
CA TRP A 192 3.98 -30.42 -3.70
C TRP A 192 4.62 -30.36 -2.31
N PRO A 193 5.16 -29.20 -1.92
CA PRO A 193 5.69 -28.97 -0.58
C PRO A 193 4.57 -28.82 0.46
N GLN A 194 4.76 -29.42 1.63
CA GLN A 194 3.85 -29.38 2.77
C GLN A 194 4.42 -28.49 3.91
N PRO A 195 3.57 -27.85 4.73
CA PRO A 195 4.00 -27.05 5.88
C PRO A 195 4.84 -27.82 6.92
N THR A 196 4.79 -29.14 6.93
CA THR A 196 5.55 -30.01 7.85
C THR A 196 7.02 -30.20 7.43
N GLY A 197 7.43 -29.70 6.27
CA GLY A 197 8.74 -29.96 5.67
C GLY A 197 8.79 -31.25 4.82
N THR A 198 7.62 -31.80 4.48
CA THR A 198 7.47 -32.92 3.53
C THR A 198 7.33 -32.38 2.12
N ILE A 199 7.96 -33.01 1.14
CA ILE A 199 7.80 -32.70 -0.29
C ILE A 199 7.36 -33.99 -0.98
N VAL A 200 6.21 -33.94 -1.66
CA VAL A 200 5.72 -35.03 -2.50
C VAL A 200 5.95 -34.63 -3.95
N SER A 201 6.65 -35.45 -4.73
CA SER A 201 6.88 -35.19 -6.14
C SER A 201 6.53 -36.37 -7.02
N VAL A 202 6.10 -36.07 -8.23
CA VAL A 202 5.95 -37.04 -9.32
C VAL A 202 6.63 -36.45 -10.54
N SER A 203 7.64 -37.12 -11.06
CA SER A 203 8.34 -36.72 -12.28
C SER A 203 8.25 -37.79 -13.35
N GLY A 204 8.24 -37.36 -14.60
CA GLY A 204 8.33 -38.19 -15.79
C GLY A 204 9.36 -37.60 -16.73
N ASP A 205 10.36 -38.38 -17.09
CA ASP A 205 11.46 -37.95 -17.92
C ASP A 205 11.58 -38.85 -19.15
N TYR A 206 12.01 -38.26 -20.26
CA TYR A 206 12.32 -38.92 -21.52
C TYR A 206 13.63 -38.36 -22.03
N ALA A 207 14.52 -39.24 -22.48
CA ALA A 207 15.75 -38.86 -23.16
C ALA A 207 15.98 -39.79 -24.35
N GLY A 208 16.25 -39.21 -25.51
CA GLY A 208 16.62 -39.92 -26.73
C GLY A 208 17.92 -39.36 -27.30
N SER A 209 18.80 -40.25 -27.74
CA SER A 209 20.03 -39.90 -28.46
C SER A 209 20.14 -40.72 -29.73
N ASP A 210 20.43 -40.03 -30.82
CA ASP A 210 20.73 -40.62 -32.11
C ASP A 210 22.12 -40.19 -32.53
N SER A 211 22.98 -41.15 -32.85
CA SER A 211 24.38 -40.89 -33.21
C SER A 211 24.82 -41.78 -34.34
N ASP A 212 25.58 -41.22 -35.28
CA ASP A 212 26.13 -41.96 -36.40
C ASP A 212 26.94 -43.18 -35.92
N GLY A 213 26.64 -44.36 -36.49
CA GLY A 213 27.35 -45.61 -36.16
C GLY A 213 26.89 -46.32 -34.88
N ALA A 214 25.93 -45.78 -34.12
CA ALA A 214 25.28 -46.45 -33.00
C ALA A 214 23.76 -46.61 -33.23
N ALA A 215 23.13 -47.53 -32.51
CA ALA A 215 21.67 -47.63 -32.53
C ALA A 215 21.06 -46.46 -31.74
N ALA A 216 19.99 -45.85 -32.23
CA ALA A 216 19.31 -44.78 -31.52
C ALA A 216 18.77 -45.29 -30.17
N GLU A 217 19.23 -44.67 -29.08
CA GLU A 217 18.88 -45.05 -27.72
C GLU A 217 17.81 -44.13 -27.17
N HIS A 218 16.78 -44.72 -26.59
CA HIS A 218 15.68 -44.00 -25.98
C HIS A 218 15.45 -44.55 -24.58
N SER A 219 15.26 -43.65 -23.63
CA SER A 219 14.99 -43.96 -22.24
C SER A 219 13.82 -43.12 -21.74
N GLY A 220 13.02 -43.72 -20.87
CA GLY A 220 11.94 -43.05 -20.15
C GLY A 220 11.97 -43.44 -18.69
N SER A 221 11.58 -42.53 -17.80
CA SER A 221 11.38 -42.85 -16.41
C SER A 221 10.16 -42.12 -15.84
N TRP A 222 9.47 -42.75 -14.90
CA TRP A 222 8.43 -42.15 -14.08
C TRP A 222 8.79 -42.39 -12.63
N THR A 223 8.94 -41.34 -11.82
CA THR A 223 9.34 -41.43 -10.42
C THR A 223 8.33 -40.70 -9.53
N ALA A 224 7.75 -41.41 -8.56
CA ALA A 224 7.02 -40.82 -7.45
C ALA A 224 7.93 -40.82 -6.21
N ALA A 225 8.10 -39.69 -5.55
CA ALA A 225 8.96 -39.56 -4.38
C ALA A 225 8.29 -38.77 -3.25
N VAL A 226 8.62 -39.13 -2.02
CA VAL A 226 8.28 -38.40 -0.80
C VAL A 226 9.56 -38.16 -0.02
N THR A 227 9.88 -36.89 0.21
CA THR A 227 11.06 -36.47 0.98
C THR A 227 10.60 -35.71 2.22
N GLN A 228 11.06 -36.10 3.38
CA GLN A 228 10.74 -35.49 4.67
C GLN A 228 12.02 -34.94 5.30
N ALA A 229 12.04 -33.64 5.56
CA ALA A 229 13.08 -33.06 6.41
C ALA A 229 12.89 -33.55 7.86
N LEU A 230 13.95 -34.01 8.52
CA LEU A 230 13.89 -34.60 9.88
C LEU A 230 14.56 -33.73 10.95
N LEU A 231 15.46 -32.82 10.57
CA LEU A 231 16.16 -31.93 11.49
C LEU A 231 15.98 -30.46 11.10
N ARG A 232 16.78 -29.95 10.15
CA ARG A 232 16.61 -28.62 9.57
C ARG A 232 15.34 -28.60 8.72
N ASP A 233 14.56 -27.54 8.83
CA ASP A 233 13.31 -27.31 8.07
C ASP A 233 12.17 -28.28 8.43
N PHE A 234 12.32 -28.99 9.54
CA PHE A 234 11.27 -29.84 10.09
C PHE A 234 10.22 -29.03 10.86
N GLY A 235 8.94 -29.38 10.64
CA GLY A 235 7.83 -28.88 11.41
C GLY A 235 7.27 -27.55 10.89
N THR A 236 6.11 -27.16 11.42
CA THR A 236 5.36 -26.00 10.93
C THR A 236 5.94 -24.67 11.36
N ASP A 237 6.70 -24.63 12.45
CA ASP A 237 7.16 -23.36 13.01
C ASP A 237 8.15 -22.62 12.13
N VAL A 238 9.02 -23.34 11.43
CA VAL A 238 10.01 -22.77 10.51
C VAL A 238 9.41 -22.54 9.14
N ASN A 239 8.68 -23.52 8.60
CA ASN A 239 8.10 -23.44 7.26
C ASN A 239 7.01 -22.36 7.17
N LEU A 240 6.25 -22.12 8.25
CA LEU A 240 5.24 -21.06 8.29
C LEU A 240 5.79 -19.67 8.65
N VAL A 241 7.11 -19.47 8.80
CA VAL A 241 7.68 -18.15 9.14
C VAL A 241 7.26 -17.09 8.13
N ALA A 242 7.39 -17.37 6.83
CA ALA A 242 6.99 -16.43 5.78
C ALA A 242 5.50 -16.08 5.83
N LEU A 243 4.63 -17.08 6.09
CA LEU A 243 3.19 -16.86 6.24
C LEU A 243 2.86 -16.02 7.49
N ARG A 244 3.50 -16.31 8.62
CA ARG A 244 3.32 -15.55 9.87
C ARG A 244 3.82 -14.11 9.70
N GLN A 245 4.94 -13.91 8.99
CA GLN A 245 5.46 -12.59 8.66
C GLN A 245 4.50 -11.82 7.74
N ALA A 246 3.95 -12.46 6.71
CA ALA A 246 2.96 -11.85 5.82
C ALA A 246 1.72 -11.37 6.57
N ARG A 247 1.17 -12.19 7.50
CA ARG A 247 0.05 -11.79 8.36
C ARG A 247 0.38 -10.61 9.28
N ASN A 248 1.57 -10.60 9.86
CA ASN A 248 2.01 -9.46 10.67
C ASN A 248 2.19 -8.20 9.80
N SER A 249 2.67 -8.33 8.57
CA SER A 249 2.81 -7.21 7.62
C SER A 249 1.46 -6.65 7.18
N GLU A 250 0.46 -7.50 6.97
CA GLU A 250 -0.95 -7.10 6.75
C GLU A 250 -1.47 -6.29 7.94
N ALA A 251 -1.31 -6.78 9.17
CA ALA A 251 -1.71 -6.05 10.37
C ALA A 251 -0.94 -4.72 10.56
N ILE A 252 0.35 -4.67 10.18
CA ILE A 252 1.14 -3.43 10.17
C ILE A 252 0.55 -2.43 9.17
N ALA A 253 0.19 -2.88 7.97
CA ALA A 253 -0.43 -2.02 6.95
C ALA A 253 -1.78 -1.45 7.43
N GLY A 254 -2.62 -2.27 8.07
CA GLY A 254 -3.88 -1.79 8.67
C GLY A 254 -3.66 -0.74 9.77
N LEU A 255 -2.65 -0.90 10.62
CA LEU A 255 -2.29 0.11 11.62
C LEU A 255 -1.73 1.40 10.97
N ALA A 256 -0.95 1.29 9.89
CA ALA A 256 -0.46 2.45 9.15
C ALA A 256 -1.61 3.22 8.48
N PHE A 257 -2.58 2.52 7.89
CA PHE A 257 -3.80 3.13 7.37
C PHE A 257 -4.57 3.88 8.47
N ARG A 258 -4.74 3.27 9.65
CA ARG A 258 -5.38 3.93 10.79
C ARG A 258 -4.64 5.20 11.23
N GLU A 259 -3.31 5.20 11.21
CA GLU A 259 -2.49 6.39 11.49
C GLU A 259 -2.77 7.50 10.47
N GLN A 260 -2.79 7.17 9.19
CA GLN A 260 -3.08 8.13 8.11
C GLN A 260 -4.48 8.73 8.25
N VAL A 261 -5.49 7.93 8.61
CA VAL A 261 -6.85 8.41 8.89
C VAL A 261 -6.85 9.38 10.08
N LEU A 262 -6.15 9.06 11.18
CA LEU A 262 -6.07 9.95 12.34
C LEU A 262 -5.39 11.29 12.00
N VAL A 263 -4.36 11.28 11.14
CA VAL A 263 -3.70 12.49 10.65
C VAL A 263 -4.68 13.32 9.82
N LEU A 264 -5.36 12.72 8.84
CA LEU A 264 -6.33 13.43 8.02
C LEU A 264 -7.47 14.03 8.85
N LEU A 265 -8.02 13.27 9.81
CA LEU A 265 -9.07 13.75 10.69
C LEU A 265 -8.62 14.98 11.48
N HIS A 266 -7.39 14.96 12.02
CA HIS A 266 -6.84 16.08 12.76
C HIS A 266 -6.58 17.31 11.87
N GLU A 267 -6.03 17.11 10.67
CA GLU A 267 -5.80 18.19 9.70
C GLU A 267 -7.12 18.83 9.25
N THR A 268 -8.13 18.00 8.99
CA THR A 268 -9.48 18.44 8.59
C THR A 268 -10.15 19.22 9.72
N GLU A 269 -10.10 18.73 10.96
CA GLU A 269 -10.63 19.44 12.12
C GLU A 269 -9.89 20.76 12.37
N THR A 270 -8.58 20.78 12.20
CA THR A 270 -7.76 22.00 12.33
C THR A 270 -8.16 23.03 11.27
N ALA A 271 -8.27 22.63 10.00
CA ALA A 271 -8.68 23.49 8.90
C ALA A 271 -10.12 24.02 9.09
N TYR A 272 -11.02 23.20 9.63
CA TYR A 272 -12.37 23.61 9.99
C TYR A 272 -12.38 24.74 11.03
N TRP A 273 -11.59 24.59 12.11
CA TRP A 273 -11.47 25.63 13.15
C TRP A 273 -10.74 26.89 12.66
N GLU A 274 -9.78 26.76 11.73
CA GLU A 274 -9.15 27.91 11.08
C GLU A 274 -10.13 28.71 10.21
N LEU A 275 -11.00 28.04 9.46
CA LEU A 275 -12.06 28.70 8.69
C LEU A 275 -13.08 29.39 9.62
N ALA A 276 -13.45 28.75 10.73
CA ALA A 276 -14.32 29.34 11.75
C ALA A 276 -13.70 30.63 12.34
N LEU A 277 -12.40 30.60 12.64
CA LEU A 277 -11.65 31.77 13.12
C LEU A 277 -11.58 32.89 12.07
N ALA A 278 -11.30 32.56 10.81
CA ALA A 278 -11.23 33.53 9.71
C ALA A 278 -12.57 34.27 9.55
N ARG A 279 -13.70 33.53 9.60
CA ARG A 279 -15.04 34.11 9.54
C ARG A 279 -15.37 34.98 10.75
N ARG A 280 -15.02 34.53 11.95
CA ARG A 280 -15.20 35.34 13.17
C ARG A 280 -14.38 36.63 13.10
N THR A 281 -13.18 36.57 12.56
CA THR A 281 -12.31 37.74 12.35
C THR A 281 -12.92 38.69 11.33
N LEU A 282 -13.46 38.17 10.23
CA LEU A 282 -14.15 38.96 9.21
C LEU A 282 -15.33 39.74 9.81
N ASP A 283 -16.14 39.11 10.66
CA ASP A 283 -17.26 39.79 11.33
C ASP A 283 -16.79 40.89 12.29
N ILE A 284 -15.69 40.66 13.03
CA ILE A 284 -15.07 41.69 13.89
C ILE A 284 -14.57 42.87 13.04
N ARG A 285 -13.93 42.61 11.89
CA ARG A 285 -13.42 43.66 10.98
C ARG A 285 -14.54 44.45 10.32
N ARG A 286 -15.65 43.81 9.93
CA ARG A 286 -16.85 44.51 9.44
C ARG A 286 -17.43 45.44 10.50
N ALA A 287 -17.56 44.96 11.73
CA ALA A 287 -18.03 45.80 12.84
C ALA A 287 -17.06 46.96 13.14
N ALA A 288 -15.75 46.73 13.05
CA ALA A 288 -14.72 47.75 13.23
C ALA A 288 -14.79 48.85 12.16
N LEU A 289 -14.97 48.49 10.88
CA LEU A 289 -15.13 49.44 9.79
C LEU A 289 -16.37 50.31 9.99
N LYS A 290 -17.52 49.69 10.28
CA LYS A 290 -18.76 50.42 10.58
C LYS A 290 -18.57 51.42 11.72
N LEU A 291 -17.89 51.02 12.80
CA LEU A 291 -17.60 51.91 13.92
C LEU A 291 -16.66 53.07 13.52
N ALA A 292 -15.66 52.82 12.66
CA ALA A 292 -14.76 53.86 12.15
C ALA A 292 -15.50 54.88 11.26
N GLU A 293 -16.41 54.43 10.38
CA GLU A 293 -17.26 55.30 9.56
C GLU A 293 -18.18 56.19 10.42
N GLU A 294 -18.81 55.61 11.45
CA GLU A 294 -19.63 56.36 12.40
C GLU A 294 -18.82 57.41 13.17
N GLN A 295 -17.56 57.12 13.48
CA GLN A 295 -16.66 58.06 14.15
C GLN A 295 -16.21 59.19 13.21
N LEU A 296 -15.96 58.90 11.93
CA LEU A 296 -15.67 59.91 10.91
C LEU A 296 -16.87 60.86 10.76
N ALA A 297 -18.08 60.32 10.60
CA ALA A 297 -19.30 61.12 10.49
C ALA A 297 -19.54 62.02 11.71
N ARG A 298 -19.27 61.51 12.93
CA ARG A 298 -19.33 62.31 14.16
C ARG A 298 -18.27 63.41 14.18
N THR A 299 -17.06 63.12 13.74
CA THR A 299 -15.95 64.07 13.67
C THR A 299 -16.27 65.21 12.69
N ASP A 300 -16.80 64.90 11.51
CA ASP A 300 -17.22 65.89 10.52
C ASP A 300 -18.32 66.81 11.04
N ALA A 301 -19.31 66.27 11.75
CA ALA A 301 -20.35 67.07 12.38
C ALA A 301 -19.79 68.04 13.44
N GLN A 302 -18.79 67.62 14.22
CA GLN A 302 -18.15 68.48 15.22
C GLN A 302 -17.26 69.57 14.59
N ILE A 303 -16.61 69.29 13.45
CA ILE A 303 -15.88 70.28 12.67
C ILE A 303 -16.82 71.33 12.09
N ALA A 304 -17.97 70.91 11.53
CA ALA A 304 -19.00 71.83 11.03
C ALA A 304 -19.55 72.77 12.11
N LEU A 305 -19.58 72.30 13.36
CA LEU A 305 -19.95 73.08 14.55
C LEU A 305 -18.78 73.91 15.12
N GLY A 306 -17.59 73.90 14.50
CA GLY A 306 -16.42 74.64 14.95
C GLY A 306 -15.75 74.10 16.21
N LYS A 307 -16.07 72.87 16.64
CA LYS A 307 -15.54 72.26 17.89
C LYS A 307 -14.22 71.54 17.72
N LEU A 308 -13.91 71.06 16.51
CA LEU A 308 -12.68 70.34 16.16
C LEU A 308 -12.00 70.98 14.95
N TYR A 309 -10.68 70.79 14.84
CA TYR A 309 -9.88 71.22 13.70
C TYR A 309 -9.78 70.14 12.62
N GLY A 310 -9.52 70.55 11.37
CA GLY A 310 -9.44 69.64 10.21
C GLY A 310 -8.41 68.49 10.34
N LYS A 311 -7.40 68.61 11.22
CA LYS A 311 -6.47 67.51 11.53
C LYS A 311 -7.20 66.26 12.02
N ALA A 312 -8.27 66.40 12.79
CA ALA A 312 -9.04 65.27 13.32
C ALA A 312 -9.71 64.46 12.19
N ARG A 313 -10.16 65.14 11.12
CA ARG A 313 -10.72 64.46 9.95
C ARG A 313 -9.69 63.58 9.26
N VAL A 314 -8.48 64.10 9.04
CA VAL A 314 -7.40 63.34 8.37
C VAL A 314 -7.05 62.07 9.17
N SER A 315 -7.03 62.14 10.50
CA SER A 315 -6.80 60.96 11.35
C SER A 315 -7.95 59.95 11.28
N ALA A 316 -9.20 60.41 11.23
CA ALA A 316 -10.37 59.54 11.10
C ALA A 316 -10.47 58.89 9.71
N GLU A 317 -10.19 59.64 8.63
CA GLU A 317 -10.10 59.13 7.25
C GLU A 317 -9.01 58.05 7.14
N ALA A 318 -7.84 58.28 7.75
CA ALA A 318 -6.77 57.28 7.79
C ALA A 318 -7.17 56.00 8.54
N GLU A 319 -7.98 56.10 9.59
CA GLU A 319 -8.51 54.93 10.30
C GLU A 319 -9.50 54.14 9.44
N VAL A 320 -10.44 54.82 8.75
CA VAL A 320 -11.39 54.15 7.84
C VAL A 320 -10.62 53.39 6.76
N ALA A 321 -9.64 54.03 6.10
CA ALA A 321 -8.80 53.38 5.09
C ALA A 321 -8.02 52.18 5.65
N ALA A 322 -7.54 52.25 6.90
CA ALA A 322 -6.87 51.13 7.56
C ALA A 322 -7.83 49.96 7.84
N GLN A 323 -9.07 50.22 8.27
CA GLN A 323 -10.07 49.19 8.50
C GLN A 323 -10.59 48.57 7.19
N GLU A 324 -10.72 49.36 6.11
CA GLU A 324 -11.02 48.84 4.76
C GLU A 324 -9.95 47.85 4.28
N ALA A 325 -8.67 48.20 4.44
CA ALA A 325 -7.56 47.31 4.10
C ALA A 325 -7.58 46.02 4.95
N ALA A 326 -7.86 46.14 6.25
CA ALA A 326 -7.96 44.99 7.15
C ALA A 326 -9.17 44.09 6.83
N LEU A 327 -10.29 44.68 6.38
CA LEU A 327 -11.47 43.95 5.93
C LEU A 327 -11.15 43.13 4.67
N ARG A 328 -10.55 43.76 3.66
CA ARG A 328 -10.10 43.09 2.42
C ARG A 328 -9.16 41.91 2.72
N ALA A 329 -8.24 42.10 3.66
CA ALA A 329 -7.34 41.02 4.09
C ALA A 329 -8.09 39.87 4.76
N ALA A 330 -9.08 40.16 5.61
CA ALA A 330 -9.92 39.14 6.25
C ALA A 330 -10.81 38.39 5.22
N GLU A 331 -11.31 39.07 4.20
CA GLU A 331 -12.04 38.44 3.09
C GLU A 331 -11.16 37.46 2.31
N ALA A 332 -9.95 37.89 1.96
CA ALA A 332 -8.97 37.03 1.28
C ALA A 332 -8.60 35.80 2.13
N GLU A 333 -8.47 35.97 3.45
CA GLU A 333 -8.18 34.87 4.37
C GLU A 333 -9.32 33.84 4.44
N VAL A 334 -10.59 34.27 4.46
CA VAL A 334 -11.74 33.34 4.40
C VAL A 334 -11.72 32.54 3.10
N THR A 335 -11.43 33.19 1.97
CA THR A 335 -11.29 32.49 0.68
C THR A 335 -10.18 31.45 0.74
N ARG A 336 -8.99 31.81 1.24
CA ARG A 336 -7.85 30.90 1.38
C ARG A 336 -8.18 29.68 2.24
N ARG A 337 -8.77 29.88 3.43
CA ARG A 337 -9.15 28.79 4.34
C ARG A 337 -10.27 27.91 3.80
N THR A 338 -11.15 28.49 2.99
CA THR A 338 -12.20 27.73 2.29
C THR A 338 -11.57 26.79 1.25
N THR A 339 -10.61 27.28 0.46
CA THR A 339 -9.86 26.45 -0.50
C THR A 339 -9.05 25.35 0.19
N ASP A 340 -8.34 25.69 1.27
CA ASP A 340 -7.55 24.72 2.05
C ASP A 340 -8.43 23.57 2.57
N LEU A 341 -9.64 23.88 3.08
CA LEU A 341 -10.58 22.87 3.58
C LEU A 341 -11.17 22.02 2.46
N TRP A 342 -11.50 22.62 1.30
CA TRP A 342 -12.02 21.86 0.16
C TRP A 342 -11.00 20.87 -0.41
N LEU A 343 -9.71 21.22 -0.41
CA LEU A 343 -8.65 20.33 -0.84
C LEU A 343 -8.60 19.03 -0.02
N LEU A 344 -8.89 19.12 1.29
CA LEU A 344 -8.92 17.96 2.19
C LEU A 344 -10.17 17.08 2.01
N VAL A 345 -11.30 17.67 1.58
CA VAL A 345 -12.62 17.01 1.57
C VAL A 345 -13.03 16.51 0.18
N ALA A 346 -12.66 17.19 -0.92
CA ALA A 346 -13.14 16.85 -2.26
C ALA A 346 -12.17 17.27 -3.39
N PRO A 347 -11.02 16.61 -3.53
CA PRO A 347 -10.00 16.99 -4.52
C PRO A 347 -10.44 16.84 -5.99
N GLU A 348 -11.41 15.97 -6.31
CA GLU A 348 -11.84 15.70 -7.70
C GLU A 348 -13.03 16.55 -8.18
N ASN A 349 -13.66 17.33 -7.32
CA ASN A 349 -14.87 18.04 -7.69
C ASN A 349 -14.54 19.43 -8.24
N THR A 350 -14.40 19.53 -9.57
CA THR A 350 -14.16 20.80 -10.29
C THR A 350 -15.29 21.83 -10.09
N ALA A 351 -16.46 21.41 -9.57
CA ALA A 351 -17.56 22.29 -9.17
C ALA A 351 -17.47 22.78 -7.70
N ALA A 352 -16.72 22.08 -6.83
CA ALA A 352 -16.51 22.45 -5.43
C ALA A 352 -15.59 23.68 -5.27
N ASP A 353 -14.86 24.06 -6.32
CA ASP A 353 -14.12 25.33 -6.42
C ASP A 353 -14.99 26.57 -6.21
N THR A 354 -16.32 26.41 -6.26
CA THR A 354 -17.26 27.51 -6.02
C THR A 354 -18.07 27.36 -4.74
N ALA A 355 -18.41 26.14 -4.29
CA ALA A 355 -19.36 25.92 -3.19
C ALA A 355 -18.88 26.53 -1.86
N ALA A 356 -19.70 27.37 -1.24
CA ALA A 356 -19.39 27.95 0.06
C ALA A 356 -19.84 27.00 1.18
N PHE A 357 -18.99 26.79 2.18
CA PHE A 357 -19.46 26.16 3.43
C PHE A 357 -20.53 27.05 4.08
N GLY A 358 -21.57 26.44 4.65
CA GLY A 358 -22.59 27.10 5.47
C GLY A 358 -22.02 27.86 6.66
N ALA A 359 -22.84 28.58 7.43
CA ALA A 359 -22.34 29.39 8.55
C ALA A 359 -21.67 28.50 9.63
N ILE A 360 -20.35 28.65 9.80
CA ILE A 360 -19.58 27.93 10.82
C ILE A 360 -19.36 28.87 12.00
N ALA A 361 -19.97 28.56 13.14
CA ALA A 361 -19.76 29.29 14.38
C ALA A 361 -18.56 28.72 15.15
N LEU A 362 -17.89 29.58 15.91
CA LEU A 362 -16.83 29.17 16.83
C LEU A 362 -17.48 28.91 18.21
N PRO A 363 -17.64 27.64 18.64
CA PRO A 363 -18.32 27.31 19.89
C PRO A 363 -17.45 27.63 21.10
N ASP A 364 -18.08 27.66 22.27
CA ASP A 364 -17.35 27.67 23.54
C ASP A 364 -16.61 26.33 23.71
N PRO A 365 -15.30 26.35 24.03
CA PRO A 365 -14.54 25.12 24.19
C PRO A 365 -15.04 24.39 25.46
N PRO A 366 -15.14 23.04 25.41
CA PRO A 366 -15.55 22.27 26.58
C PRO A 366 -14.53 22.44 27.72
N ALA A 367 -14.96 22.14 28.95
CA ALA A 367 -14.07 22.15 30.11
C ALA A 367 -12.92 21.16 29.89
N ALA A 368 -11.68 21.62 30.13
CA ALA A 368 -10.49 20.81 29.99
C ALA A 368 -10.30 19.88 31.22
N ASP A 369 -11.12 18.83 31.34
CA ASP A 369 -10.91 17.74 32.31
C ASP A 369 -9.90 16.73 31.75
N CYS A 370 -8.65 17.18 31.61
CA CYS A 370 -7.56 16.43 30.99
C CYS A 370 -6.65 15.85 32.08
N ASP A 371 -6.73 14.55 32.33
CA ASP A 371 -5.81 13.82 33.21
C ASP A 371 -4.74 13.09 32.40
N TYR A 372 -3.47 13.42 32.66
CA TYR A 372 -2.33 12.79 32.03
C TYR A 372 -2.31 11.27 32.23
N ALA A 373 -2.61 10.78 33.44
CA ALA A 373 -2.51 9.35 33.72
C ALA A 373 -3.51 8.55 32.86
N ARG A 374 -4.74 9.05 32.75
CA ARG A 374 -5.77 8.50 31.86
C ARG A 374 -5.36 8.59 30.38
N SER A 375 -4.91 9.75 29.90
CA SER A 375 -4.52 9.95 28.50
C SER A 375 -3.32 9.08 28.09
N ALA A 376 -2.33 8.92 28.98
CA ALA A 376 -1.17 8.06 28.72
C ALA A 376 -1.55 6.57 28.65
N ALA A 377 -2.50 6.12 29.49
CA ALA A 377 -3.02 4.76 29.42
C ALA A 377 -3.76 4.49 28.09
N LEU A 378 -4.57 5.45 27.62
CA LEU A 378 -5.24 5.36 26.32
C LEU A 378 -4.23 5.31 25.17
N ALA A 379 -3.21 6.18 25.18
CA ALA A 379 -2.18 6.24 24.16
C ALA A 379 -1.43 4.91 23.99
N ARG A 380 -1.11 4.20 25.09
CA ARG A 380 -0.42 2.90 25.02
C ARG A 380 -1.22 1.78 24.34
N VAL A 381 -2.55 1.93 24.28
CA VAL A 381 -3.49 0.94 23.74
C VAL A 381 -3.92 1.32 22.33
N PHE A 382 -4.27 2.59 22.09
CA PHE A 382 -4.91 3.03 20.85
C PHE A 382 -3.96 3.63 19.81
N ARG A 383 -2.71 3.97 20.18
CA ARG A 383 -1.75 4.49 19.21
C ARG A 383 -1.32 3.43 18.19
N PRO A 384 -1.48 3.69 16.87
CA PRO A 384 -1.12 2.70 15.85
C PRO A 384 0.39 2.46 15.72
N ASP A 385 1.22 3.49 15.88
CA ASP A 385 2.69 3.41 15.76
C ASP A 385 3.32 2.44 16.77
N LEU A 386 2.83 2.42 18.02
CA LEU A 386 3.23 1.45 19.04
C LEU A 386 2.84 0.02 18.66
N GLY A 387 1.65 -0.17 18.06
CA GLY A 387 1.22 -1.46 17.54
C GLY A 387 2.12 -1.95 16.41
N GLN A 388 2.45 -1.08 15.45
CA GLN A 388 3.34 -1.39 14.33
C GLN A 388 4.73 -1.82 14.84
N ALA A 389 5.31 -1.07 15.79
CA ALA A 389 6.63 -1.36 16.36
C ALA A 389 6.67 -2.71 17.11
N ARG A 390 5.57 -3.08 17.79
CA ARG A 390 5.44 -4.38 18.48
C ARG A 390 5.35 -5.53 17.47
N LEU A 391 4.55 -5.40 16.41
CA LEU A 391 4.47 -6.40 15.33
C LEU A 391 5.80 -6.55 14.57
N ALA A 392 6.53 -5.44 14.35
CA ALA A 392 7.86 -5.48 13.77
C ALA A 392 8.86 -6.25 14.64
N THR A 393 8.72 -6.18 15.98
CA THR A 393 9.53 -6.99 16.91
C THR A 393 9.17 -8.47 16.80
N ALA A 394 7.88 -8.81 16.71
CA ALA A 394 7.42 -10.19 16.49
C ALA A 394 7.96 -10.78 15.16
N ASN A 395 8.04 -9.99 14.09
CA ASN A 395 8.71 -10.40 12.83
C ASN A 395 10.21 -10.66 13.01
N GLY A 396 10.87 -9.90 13.89
CA GLY A 396 12.25 -10.14 14.30
C GLY A 396 12.41 -11.48 15.02
N ASP A 397 11.50 -11.84 15.94
CA ASP A 397 11.53 -13.12 16.66
C ASP A 397 11.36 -14.32 15.71
N LEU A 398 10.48 -14.20 14.72
CA LEU A 398 10.34 -15.20 13.66
C LEU A 398 11.64 -15.36 12.84
N SER A 399 12.36 -14.26 12.61
CA SER A 399 13.66 -14.28 11.92
C SER A 399 14.74 -14.97 12.77
N VAL A 400 14.71 -14.81 14.09
CA VAL A 400 15.59 -15.55 15.03
C VAL A 400 15.27 -17.04 15.00
N LEU A 401 13.99 -17.41 14.94
CA LEU A 401 13.55 -18.80 14.83
C LEU A 401 14.08 -19.45 13.54
N ALA A 402 13.92 -18.78 12.40
CA ALA A 402 14.45 -19.25 11.12
C ALA A 402 15.98 -19.40 11.14
N ALA A 403 16.70 -18.40 11.67
CA ALA A 403 18.16 -18.44 11.79
C ALA A 403 18.66 -19.54 12.74
N ARG A 404 17.91 -19.84 13.82
CA ARG A 404 18.22 -20.95 14.74
C ARG A 404 18.06 -22.30 14.04
N ASN A 405 17.02 -22.47 13.22
CA ASN A 405 16.83 -23.69 12.43
C ASN A 405 17.98 -23.91 11.43
N GLY A 406 18.48 -22.85 10.80
CA GLY A 406 19.64 -22.92 9.88
C GLY A 406 20.94 -23.45 10.51
N LEU A 407 21.06 -23.46 11.85
CA LEU A 407 22.21 -24.05 12.54
C LEU A 407 22.20 -25.58 12.59
N LEU A 408 21.02 -26.20 12.50
CA LEU A 408 20.87 -27.65 12.56
C LEU A 408 21.48 -28.30 11.31
N PRO A 409 22.12 -29.48 11.39
CA PRO A 409 22.47 -30.26 10.21
C PRO A 409 21.23 -30.60 9.38
N ARG A 410 21.40 -30.77 8.08
CA ARG A 410 20.32 -31.24 7.20
C ARG A 410 20.28 -32.76 7.26
N LEU A 411 19.12 -33.31 7.60
CA LEU A 411 18.86 -34.74 7.60
C LEU A 411 17.50 -34.94 6.94
N ASP A 412 17.49 -35.51 5.75
CA ASP A 412 16.27 -35.74 4.99
C ASP A 412 16.07 -37.25 4.82
N GLY A 413 14.88 -37.74 5.15
CA GLY A 413 14.46 -39.09 4.78
C GLY A 413 13.72 -39.05 3.46
N PHE A 414 14.00 -39.98 2.55
CA PHE A 414 13.29 -40.06 1.28
C PHE A 414 12.86 -41.49 0.97
N VAL A 415 11.74 -41.60 0.26
CA VAL A 415 11.23 -42.83 -0.33
C VAL A 415 10.83 -42.48 -1.76
N SER A 416 11.35 -43.22 -2.75
CA SER A 416 11.00 -43.07 -4.15
C SER A 416 10.66 -44.41 -4.78
N TYR A 417 9.72 -44.37 -5.72
CA TYR A 417 9.32 -45.49 -6.54
C TYR A 417 9.34 -45.03 -7.99
N GLY A 418 10.16 -45.71 -8.80
CA GLY A 418 10.45 -45.39 -10.17
C GLY A 418 10.12 -46.54 -11.11
N LEU A 419 9.62 -46.21 -12.29
CA LEU A 419 9.48 -47.13 -13.43
C LEU A 419 10.40 -46.63 -14.52
N ASN A 420 11.34 -47.45 -14.97
CA ASN A 420 12.31 -47.09 -16.00
C ASN A 420 12.11 -47.96 -17.25
N SER A 421 12.23 -47.37 -18.42
CA SER A 421 12.27 -48.07 -19.70
C SER A 421 13.49 -47.66 -20.49
N GLN A 422 14.03 -48.62 -21.23
CA GLN A 422 15.11 -48.39 -22.18
C GLN A 422 14.85 -49.22 -23.43
N GLY A 423 15.00 -48.61 -24.59
CA GLY A 423 14.73 -49.27 -25.87
C GLY A 423 15.42 -48.59 -27.04
N THR A 424 15.53 -49.34 -28.12
CA THR A 424 16.01 -48.85 -29.41
C THR A 424 14.80 -48.54 -30.29
N GLY A 425 14.50 -47.24 -30.51
CA GLY A 425 13.37 -46.76 -31.31
C GLY A 425 12.41 -45.79 -30.57
N SER A 426 11.65 -44.99 -31.33
CA SER A 426 10.83 -43.86 -30.84
C SER A 426 9.64 -44.21 -29.93
N GLY A 427 9.34 -45.50 -29.74
CA GLY A 427 8.24 -46.00 -28.89
C GLY A 427 8.57 -46.16 -27.40
N ALA A 428 9.81 -45.88 -26.96
CA ALA A 428 10.30 -46.16 -25.61
C ALA A 428 9.54 -45.43 -24.47
N TRP A 429 8.99 -44.24 -24.74
CA TRP A 429 8.12 -43.50 -23.82
C TRP A 429 6.77 -44.22 -23.63
N SER A 430 6.10 -44.59 -24.72
CA SER A 430 4.82 -45.31 -24.65
C SER A 430 4.97 -46.74 -24.12
N SER A 431 6.11 -47.39 -24.36
CA SER A 431 6.40 -48.72 -23.83
C SER A 431 6.95 -48.71 -22.39
N SER A 432 7.06 -47.54 -21.73
CA SER A 432 7.33 -47.50 -20.28
C SER A 432 6.18 -48.05 -19.44
N LEU A 433 4.97 -48.10 -20.02
CA LEU A 433 3.75 -48.68 -19.45
C LEU A 433 3.50 -50.13 -19.88
N ASP A 434 4.23 -50.67 -20.87
CA ASP A 434 4.02 -52.01 -21.44
C ASP A 434 5.34 -52.81 -21.53
N ASP A 435 5.42 -53.88 -20.71
CA ASP A 435 6.26 -55.09 -20.78
C ASP A 435 7.80 -55.02 -20.84
N ARG A 436 8.46 -53.85 -20.87
CA ARG A 436 9.93 -53.72 -20.66
C ARG A 436 10.30 -52.73 -19.56
N THR A 437 9.59 -52.82 -18.44
CA THR A 437 9.69 -51.89 -17.32
C THR A 437 10.60 -52.45 -16.22
N TYR A 438 11.63 -51.69 -15.86
CA TYR A 438 12.44 -51.96 -14.67
C TYR A 438 11.90 -51.12 -13.52
N GLU A 439 11.45 -51.80 -12.45
CA GLU A 439 11.01 -51.15 -11.22
C GLU A 439 12.23 -50.79 -10.37
N ALA A 440 12.24 -49.57 -9.83
CA ALA A 440 13.25 -49.07 -8.91
C ALA A 440 12.55 -48.56 -7.64
N PHE A 441 12.81 -49.20 -6.51
CA PHE A 441 12.39 -48.71 -5.21
C PHE A 441 13.63 -48.28 -4.42
N GLU A 442 13.64 -47.04 -3.94
CA GLU A 442 14.73 -46.51 -3.14
C GLU A 442 14.17 -45.88 -1.86
N ALA A 443 14.84 -46.15 -0.75
CA ALA A 443 14.57 -45.47 0.50
C ALA A 443 15.90 -45.21 1.18
N GLY A 444 16.09 -44.00 1.71
CA GLY A 444 17.36 -43.60 2.27
C GLY A 444 17.27 -42.39 3.18
N LEU A 445 18.39 -42.10 3.82
CA LEU A 445 18.60 -40.90 4.63
C LEU A 445 19.77 -40.12 4.03
N ASN A 446 19.56 -38.84 3.77
CA ASN A 446 20.61 -37.94 3.32
C ASN A 446 21.03 -37.03 4.48
N PHE A 447 22.31 -37.07 4.88
CA PHE A 447 22.85 -36.25 5.97
C PHE A 447 23.92 -35.30 5.45
N GLU A 448 23.72 -34.01 5.67
CA GLU A 448 24.67 -32.95 5.29
C GLU A 448 24.98 -32.06 6.50
N MET A 449 26.27 -31.89 6.79
CA MET A 449 26.74 -31.01 7.84
C MET A 449 27.94 -30.18 7.37
N THR A 450 27.81 -28.85 7.45
CA THR A 450 28.92 -27.94 7.22
C THR A 450 29.75 -27.76 8.49
N LEU A 451 31.05 -28.05 8.41
CA LEU A 451 31.96 -27.91 9.55
C LEU A 451 32.21 -26.42 9.87
N GLY A 452 32.15 -26.06 11.15
CA GLY A 452 32.36 -24.70 11.66
C GLY A 452 31.13 -23.79 11.58
N ASN A 453 30.33 -23.89 10.50
CA ASN A 453 29.06 -23.17 10.27
C ASN A 453 29.07 -21.68 10.68
N ARG A 454 30.12 -20.93 10.31
CA ARG A 454 30.33 -19.54 10.76
C ARG A 454 29.28 -18.58 10.20
N ALA A 455 28.83 -18.81 8.96
CA ALA A 455 27.82 -17.98 8.30
C ALA A 455 26.48 -18.03 9.04
N GLU A 456 25.95 -19.22 9.34
CA GLU A 456 24.67 -19.35 10.05
C GLU A 456 24.76 -18.86 11.51
N LYS A 457 25.90 -19.06 12.18
CA LYS A 457 26.15 -18.47 13.51
C LYS A 457 26.08 -16.95 13.47
N ALA A 458 26.71 -16.32 12.47
CA ALA A 458 26.66 -14.87 12.28
C ALA A 458 25.23 -14.39 11.93
N ARG A 459 24.47 -15.16 11.14
CA ARG A 459 23.06 -14.85 10.84
C ARG A 459 22.19 -14.89 12.10
N LEU A 460 22.35 -15.88 12.98
CA LEU A 460 21.62 -15.94 14.25
C LEU A 460 21.98 -14.75 15.16
N GLU A 461 23.27 -14.45 15.33
CA GLU A 461 23.68 -13.30 16.14
C GLU A 461 23.17 -11.97 15.57
N ARG A 462 23.20 -11.80 14.25
CA ARG A 462 22.59 -10.65 13.58
C ARG A 462 21.10 -10.56 13.88
N ALA A 463 20.35 -11.65 13.74
CA ALA A 463 18.90 -11.66 14.00
C ALA A 463 18.60 -11.31 15.47
N ARG A 464 19.36 -11.84 16.43
CA ARG A 464 19.24 -11.51 17.86
C ARG A 464 19.49 -10.03 18.13
N LEU A 465 20.52 -9.46 17.51
CA LEU A 465 20.82 -8.04 17.64
C LEU A 465 19.73 -7.17 17.01
N GLN A 466 19.15 -7.59 15.89
CA GLN A 466 18.01 -6.90 15.26
C GLN A 466 16.77 -6.89 16.16
N VAL A 467 16.47 -7.99 16.86
CA VAL A 467 15.39 -8.03 17.87
C VAL A 467 15.67 -7.08 19.03
N ARG A 468 16.88 -7.12 19.63
CA ARG A 468 17.25 -6.19 20.71
C ARG A 468 17.17 -4.73 20.28
N GLN A 469 17.54 -4.43 19.02
CA GLN A 469 17.39 -3.11 18.44
C GLN A 469 15.91 -2.73 18.29
N ALA A 470 15.05 -3.65 17.84
CA ALA A 470 13.60 -3.43 17.73
C ALA A 470 12.95 -3.17 19.10
N GLU A 471 13.29 -3.96 20.12
CA GLU A 471 12.82 -3.73 21.49
C GLU A 471 13.26 -2.36 22.03
N ALA A 472 14.49 -1.94 21.75
CA ALA A 472 14.97 -0.61 22.12
C ALA A 472 14.19 0.50 21.39
N ARG A 473 13.82 0.30 20.12
CA ARG A 473 12.94 1.21 19.38
C ARG A 473 11.54 1.29 20.01
N VAL A 474 10.95 0.17 20.42
CA VAL A 474 9.65 0.16 21.13
C VAL A 474 9.75 0.96 22.42
N ARG A 475 10.78 0.72 23.25
CA ARG A 475 10.98 1.49 24.49
C ARG A 475 11.19 2.99 24.25
N HIS A 476 11.88 3.35 23.17
CA HIS A 476 12.05 4.76 22.78
C HIS A 476 10.72 5.37 22.35
N LEU A 477 9.95 4.66 21.52
CA LEU A 477 8.65 5.11 21.03
C LEU A 477 7.63 5.27 22.17
N GLU A 478 7.61 4.36 23.14
CA GLU A 478 6.77 4.47 24.34
C GLU A 478 7.09 5.74 25.13
N ARG A 479 8.38 6.05 25.35
CA ARG A 479 8.78 7.29 26.05
C ARG A 479 8.47 8.55 25.24
N SER A 480 8.64 8.49 23.93
CA SER A 480 8.30 9.59 23.02
C SER A 480 6.79 9.84 23.04
N ALA A 481 5.98 8.77 23.07
CA ALA A 481 4.54 8.85 23.14
C ALA A 481 4.07 9.42 24.49
N ASP A 482 4.66 8.98 25.61
CA ASP A 482 4.38 9.55 26.93
C ASP A 482 4.67 11.06 26.96
N ALA A 483 5.80 11.49 26.40
CA ALA A 483 6.18 12.90 26.32
C ALA A 483 5.24 13.73 25.40
N GLU A 484 4.84 13.17 24.26
CA GLU A 484 3.88 13.81 23.34
C GLU A 484 2.53 14.03 24.02
N VAL A 485 2.01 13.02 24.72
CA VAL A 485 0.76 13.12 25.48
C VAL A 485 0.89 14.14 26.61
N GLN A 486 1.99 14.13 27.36
CA GLN A 486 2.22 15.11 28.42
C GLN A 486 2.23 16.56 27.89
N ASN A 487 2.90 16.78 26.75
CA ASN A 487 2.92 18.09 26.11
C ASN A 487 1.53 18.49 25.61
N ALA A 488 0.78 17.56 24.99
CA ALA A 488 -0.57 17.82 24.51
C ALA A 488 -1.56 18.15 25.64
N VAL A 489 -1.50 17.44 26.77
CA VAL A 489 -2.32 17.74 27.96
C VAL A 489 -1.96 19.12 28.52
N THR A 490 -0.66 19.42 28.65
CA THR A 490 -0.20 20.72 29.16
C THR A 490 -0.66 21.85 28.25
N GLU A 491 -0.57 21.65 26.94
CA GLU A 491 -1.01 22.62 25.93
C GLU A 491 -2.53 22.83 25.97
N ALA A 492 -3.32 21.76 26.03
CA ALA A 492 -4.78 21.86 26.12
C ALA A 492 -5.23 22.64 27.37
N LEU A 493 -4.64 22.36 28.53
CA LEU A 493 -4.91 23.08 29.78
C LEU A 493 -4.48 24.56 29.67
N SER A 494 -3.30 24.82 29.11
CA SER A 494 -2.77 26.18 28.90
C SER A 494 -3.67 27.01 27.98
N GLN A 495 -4.08 26.47 26.82
CA GLN A 495 -4.94 27.17 25.85
C GLN A 495 -6.35 27.40 26.40
N HIS A 496 -6.88 26.47 27.20
CA HIS A 496 -8.15 26.66 27.90
C HIS A 496 -8.06 27.82 28.90
N ALA A 497 -7.00 27.89 29.70
CA ALA A 497 -6.77 29.00 30.63
C ALA A 497 -6.55 30.34 29.91
N GLN A 498 -5.81 30.35 28.79
CA GLN A 498 -5.62 31.53 27.93
C GLN A 498 -6.95 32.04 27.36
N THR A 499 -7.88 31.15 27.03
CA THR A 499 -9.22 31.53 26.57
C THR A 499 -9.96 32.32 27.65
N ALA A 500 -9.92 31.86 28.90
CA ALA A 500 -10.54 32.57 30.01
C ALA A 500 -9.89 33.94 30.28
N ALA A 501 -8.56 34.03 30.12
CA ALA A 501 -7.83 35.30 30.25
C ALA A 501 -8.17 36.29 29.12
N ALA A 502 -8.15 35.82 27.87
CA ALA A 502 -8.46 36.64 26.70
C ALA A 502 -9.90 37.17 26.72
N ARG A 503 -10.86 36.38 27.21
CA ARG A 503 -12.25 36.84 27.45
C ARG A 503 -12.33 37.97 28.46
N LYS A 504 -11.62 37.85 29.58
CA LYS A 504 -11.56 38.91 30.59
C LYS A 504 -10.90 40.17 30.06
N GLU A 505 -9.84 40.03 29.26
CA GLU A 505 -9.20 41.17 28.59
C GLU A 505 -10.15 41.85 27.60
N ALA A 506 -10.83 41.09 26.73
CA ALA A 506 -11.79 41.64 25.78
C ALA A 506 -12.91 42.43 26.48
N ALA A 507 -13.47 41.89 27.56
CA ALA A 507 -14.48 42.57 28.37
C ALA A 507 -13.95 43.87 29.00
N ALA A 508 -12.74 43.83 29.59
CA ALA A 508 -12.12 45.03 30.17
C ALA A 508 -11.80 46.11 29.12
N ARG A 509 -11.39 45.70 27.90
CA ARG A 509 -11.13 46.64 26.79
C ARG A 509 -12.40 47.23 26.21
N GLU A 510 -13.51 46.49 26.24
CA GLU A 510 -14.84 47.00 25.87
C GLU A 510 -15.29 48.12 26.83
N GLU A 511 -15.17 47.89 28.13
CA GLU A 511 -15.48 48.91 29.15
C GLU A 511 -14.56 50.13 29.01
N ALA A 512 -13.26 49.93 28.77
CA ALA A 512 -12.31 51.02 28.55
C ALA A 512 -12.68 51.87 27.32
N LEU A 513 -13.13 51.23 26.23
CA LEU A 513 -13.64 51.93 25.05
C LEU A 513 -14.90 52.75 25.37
N ALA A 514 -15.83 52.19 26.14
CA ALA A 514 -17.03 52.91 26.56
C ALA A 514 -16.70 54.16 27.41
N VAL A 515 -15.75 54.02 28.36
CA VAL A 515 -15.28 55.13 29.20
C VAL A 515 -14.56 56.21 28.37
N ALA A 516 -13.72 55.80 27.41
CA ALA A 516 -13.04 56.73 26.50
C ALA A 516 -14.03 57.49 25.63
N ALA A 517 -15.04 56.81 25.08
CA ALA A 517 -16.09 57.41 24.27
C ALA A 517 -16.93 58.44 25.04
N GLU A 518 -17.30 58.14 26.29
CA GLU A 518 -18.01 59.09 27.16
C GLU A 518 -17.14 60.28 27.57
N SER A 519 -15.86 60.04 27.88
CA SER A 519 -14.92 61.11 28.22
C SER A 519 -14.72 62.09 27.04
N PHE A 520 -14.69 61.57 25.81
CA PHE A 520 -14.62 62.36 24.59
C PHE A 520 -15.91 63.17 24.38
N ARG A 521 -17.08 62.56 24.61
CA ARG A 521 -18.38 63.23 24.52
C ARG A 521 -18.50 64.40 25.49
N LEU A 522 -17.89 64.29 26.67
CA LEU A 522 -17.84 65.34 27.69
C LEU A 522 -16.72 66.37 27.47
N GLY A 523 -15.93 66.25 26.40
CA GLY A 523 -14.81 67.15 26.10
C GLY A 523 -13.62 67.01 27.05
N ARG A 524 -13.48 65.86 27.71
CA ARG A 524 -12.43 65.57 28.70
C ARG A 524 -11.26 64.76 28.15
N SER A 525 -11.38 64.20 26.95
CA SER A 525 -10.34 63.44 26.25
C SER A 525 -10.25 63.84 24.77
N ASP A 526 -9.20 63.40 24.08
CA ASP A 526 -9.01 63.67 22.65
C ASP A 526 -9.56 62.53 21.78
N SER A 527 -9.73 62.79 20.47
CA SER A 527 -10.12 61.80 19.48
C SER A 527 -9.10 60.66 19.34
N LEU A 528 -7.81 60.95 19.59
CA LEU A 528 -6.74 59.95 19.62
C LEU A 528 -6.98 58.88 20.68
N ASP A 529 -7.46 59.26 21.88
CA ASP A 529 -7.68 58.33 23.00
C ASP A 529 -8.78 57.31 22.66
N VAL A 530 -9.84 57.76 21.98
CA VAL A 530 -10.93 56.89 21.51
C VAL A 530 -10.44 55.94 20.42
N LEU A 531 -9.67 56.45 19.45
CA LEU A 531 -9.10 55.63 18.38
C LEU A 531 -8.15 54.55 18.93
N GLN A 532 -7.33 54.90 19.92
CA GLN A 532 -6.44 53.94 20.59
C GLN A 532 -7.25 52.88 21.36
N ALA A 533 -8.24 53.28 22.15
CA ALA A 533 -9.11 52.34 22.86
C ALA A 533 -9.88 51.41 21.90
N GLN A 534 -10.31 51.92 20.75
CA GLN A 534 -10.98 51.13 19.71
C GLN A 534 -10.04 50.09 19.09
N ARG A 535 -8.82 50.50 18.73
CA ARG A 535 -7.79 49.56 18.20
C ARG A 535 -7.47 48.47 19.22
N ASP A 536 -7.32 48.83 20.49
CA ASP A 536 -7.06 47.89 21.57
C ASP A 536 -8.21 46.91 21.79
N TYR A 537 -9.47 47.37 21.73
CA TYR A 537 -10.65 46.50 21.82
C TYR A 537 -10.74 45.54 20.63
N ILE A 538 -10.54 46.02 19.40
CA ILE A 538 -10.55 45.17 18.20
C ILE A 538 -9.45 44.11 18.28
N ALA A 539 -8.24 44.49 18.69
CA ALA A 539 -7.13 43.56 18.90
C ALA A 539 -7.47 42.50 19.96
N ALA A 540 -8.06 42.89 21.09
CA ALA A 540 -8.48 41.97 22.14
C ALA A 540 -9.57 41.00 21.67
N ARG A 541 -10.55 41.44 20.87
CA ARG A 541 -11.60 40.57 20.31
C ARG A 541 -11.06 39.54 19.31
N VAL A 542 -10.09 39.93 18.48
CA VAL A 542 -9.39 38.98 17.59
C VAL A 542 -8.54 37.99 18.41
N SER A 543 -7.86 38.47 19.47
CA SER A 543 -7.10 37.63 20.39
C SER A 543 -8.00 36.59 21.10
N GLU A 544 -9.17 37.01 21.58
CA GLU A 544 -10.18 36.11 22.18
C GLU A 544 -10.63 35.02 21.20
N ALA A 545 -11.01 35.39 19.97
CA ALA A 545 -11.41 34.42 18.96
C ALA A 545 -10.28 33.44 18.63
N THR A 546 -9.03 33.93 18.57
CA THR A 546 -7.84 33.11 18.32
C THR A 546 -7.59 32.13 19.46
N ALA A 547 -7.74 32.58 20.72
CA ALA A 547 -7.56 31.73 21.91
C ALA A 547 -8.59 30.59 21.93
N VAL A 548 -9.86 30.88 21.60
CA VAL A 548 -10.91 29.84 21.50
C VAL A 548 -10.55 28.81 20.42
N ALA A 549 -10.19 29.24 19.22
CA ALA A 549 -9.82 28.33 18.13
C ALA A 549 -8.62 27.45 18.49
N ARG A 550 -7.57 28.04 19.11
CA ARG A 550 -6.40 27.30 19.60
C ARG A 550 -6.76 26.29 20.69
N SER A 551 -7.69 26.60 21.58
CA SER A 551 -8.16 25.64 22.60
C SER A 551 -8.85 24.43 21.97
N LEU A 552 -9.66 24.62 20.92
CA LEU A 552 -10.31 23.52 20.20
C LEU A 552 -9.28 22.67 19.43
N GLN A 553 -8.32 23.32 18.75
CA GLN A 553 -7.23 22.65 18.05
C GLN A 553 -6.33 21.85 19.02
N ALA A 554 -6.02 22.39 20.20
CA ALA A 554 -5.23 21.71 21.22
C ALA A 554 -5.93 20.45 21.75
N LEU A 555 -7.26 20.48 21.89
CA LEU A 555 -8.05 19.29 22.24
C LEU A 555 -8.02 18.23 21.13
N SER A 556 -8.16 18.64 19.86
CA SER A 556 -8.01 17.73 18.72
C SER A 556 -6.61 17.08 18.69
N ALA A 557 -5.56 17.88 18.95
CA ALA A 557 -4.18 17.39 19.03
C ALA A 557 -3.99 16.36 20.17
N LEU A 558 -4.60 16.59 21.34
CA LEU A 558 -4.61 15.62 22.45
C LEU A 558 -5.30 14.32 22.03
N HIS A 559 -6.49 14.39 21.44
CA HIS A 559 -7.22 13.20 20.98
C HIS A 559 -6.45 12.41 19.91
N ARG A 560 -5.70 13.09 19.04
CA ARG A 560 -4.79 12.46 18.07
C ARG A 560 -3.62 11.77 18.79
N ALA A 561 -2.97 12.43 19.74
CA ALA A 561 -1.86 11.87 20.51
C ALA A 561 -2.28 10.63 21.33
N GLU A 562 -3.53 10.59 21.80
CA GLU A 562 -4.13 9.42 22.44
C GLU A 562 -4.46 8.27 21.46
N GLY A 563 -4.61 8.56 20.16
CA GLY A 563 -5.14 7.62 19.16
C GLY A 563 -6.65 7.40 19.21
N THR A 564 -7.39 8.28 19.92
CA THR A 564 -8.84 8.14 20.18
C THR A 564 -9.72 9.05 19.31
N LEU A 565 -9.13 9.93 18.50
CA LEU A 565 -9.84 10.93 17.69
C LEU A 565 -10.97 10.34 16.83
N ALA A 566 -10.70 9.26 16.08
CA ALA A 566 -11.71 8.59 15.27
C ALA A 566 -12.89 8.06 16.10
N ALA A 567 -12.60 7.39 17.22
CA ALA A 567 -13.62 6.82 18.09
C ALA A 567 -14.49 7.90 18.75
N ARG A 568 -13.93 9.05 19.10
CA ARG A 568 -14.66 10.19 19.69
C ARG A 568 -15.64 10.83 18.72
N HIS A 569 -15.32 10.84 17.43
CA HIS A 569 -16.20 11.29 16.35
C HIS A 569 -17.13 10.18 15.82
N GLY A 570 -17.15 9.00 16.48
CA GLY A 570 -17.99 7.87 16.09
C GLY A 570 -17.61 7.24 14.75
N ILE A 571 -16.37 7.43 14.30
CA ILE A 571 -15.83 6.85 13.07
C ILE A 571 -15.24 5.49 13.43
N VAL A 572 -15.96 4.43 13.10
CA VAL A 572 -15.50 3.04 13.26
C VAL A 572 -14.70 2.67 12.02
N LEU A 573 -13.42 2.32 12.22
CA LEU A 573 -12.51 1.97 11.13
C LEU A 573 -12.59 0.47 10.74
N GLU A 574 -13.34 -0.35 11.49
CA GLU A 574 -13.63 -1.76 11.14
C GLU A 574 -14.61 -1.88 9.96
N THR A 575 -15.48 -0.88 9.73
CA THR A 575 -16.54 -0.94 8.71
C THR A 575 -16.11 -0.46 7.31
N LEU A 576 -14.87 0.02 7.15
CA LEU A 576 -14.35 0.41 5.83
C LEU A 576 -13.72 -0.78 5.07
N GLU A 577 -13.70 -1.97 5.66
CA GLU A 577 -13.31 -3.23 5.00
C GLU A 577 -14.48 -3.95 4.29
N GLU A 578 -15.75 -3.57 4.55
CA GLU A 578 -16.93 -4.22 3.96
C GLU A 578 -17.61 -3.41 2.83
N ASP A 579 -17.44 -2.08 2.77
CA ASP A 579 -18.20 -1.19 1.87
C ASP A 579 -17.34 -0.35 0.87
N LEU A 580 -16.05 -0.69 0.72
CA LEU A 580 -15.17 -0.21 -0.36
C LEU A 580 -14.62 -1.41 -1.14
#